data_AF-A0A2E8NE83-F1
#
_entry.id   AF-A0A2E8NE83-F1
#
_cell.length_a   1.000
_cell.length_b   1.000
_cell.length_c   1.000
_cell.angle_alpha   90.00
_cell.angle_beta   90.00
_cell.angle_gamma   90.00
#
_symmetry.space_group_name_H-M   'P 1'
#
loop_
_entity.id
_entity.type
_entity.pdbx_description
1 polymer ?
#
loop_
_entity_poly.entity_id
_entity_poly.type
_entity_poly.pdbx_seq_one_letter_code
_entity_poly.pdbx_strand_id
1 'polypeptide(L)' 'MNITKVVLAYSGGLDTSIILRWLQETYNCEVVTFTADIGQGEEVEPARAKALAMGIPDSAIFIEDLQEEFVA' A
#
# COMPACT_ATOMS: atom_id res chain seq x y z
N MET A 1 3.02 -21.79 9.60
CA MET A 1 3.94 -20.90 8.84
C MET A 1 4.01 -19.59 9.60
N ASN A 2 5.20 -19.03 9.83
CA ASN A 2 5.32 -17.69 10.40
C ASN A 2 5.27 -16.67 9.26
N ILE A 3 4.32 -15.73 9.31
CA ILE A 3 4.22 -14.64 8.35
C ILE A 3 5.16 -13.53 8.83
N THR A 4 6.25 -13.30 8.09
CA THR A 4 7.28 -12.31 8.46
C THR A 4 7.21 -11.05 7.61
N LYS A 5 6.64 -11.13 6.40
CA LYS A 5 6.52 -10.01 5.46
C LYS A 5 5.29 -10.17 4.56
N VAL A 6 4.58 -9.08 4.32
CA VAL A 6 3.39 -9.00 3.46
C VAL A 6 3.51 -7.82 2.51
N VAL A 7 3.14 -8.03 1.24
CA VAL A 7 2.88 -6.94 0.30
C VAL A 7 1.37 -6.72 0.26
N LEU A 8 0.92 -5.51 0.57
CA LEU A 8 -0.48 -5.10 0.56
C LEU A 8 -0.75 -4.23 -0.65
N ALA A 9 -1.69 -4.65 -1.49
CA ALA A 9 -2.33 -3.76 -2.45
C ALA A 9 -3.10 -2.68 -1.68
N TYR A 10 -2.59 -1.44 -1.74
CA TYR A 10 -2.99 -0.36 -0.86
C TYR A 10 -3.49 0.82 -1.69
N SER A 11 -4.79 1.13 -1.60
CA SER A 11 -5.40 2.24 -2.35
C SER A 11 -5.41 3.57 -1.57
N GLY A 12 -4.96 3.59 -0.32
CA GLY A 12 -5.16 4.76 0.56
C GLY A 12 -6.59 4.91 1.10
N GLY A 13 -7.52 4.04 0.73
CA GLY A 13 -8.90 4.02 1.23
C GLY A 13 -9.01 3.70 2.74
N LEU A 14 -10.21 3.83 3.29
CA LEU A 14 -10.48 3.48 4.69
C LEU A 14 -10.21 1.99 4.95
N ASP A 15 -10.76 1.12 4.10
CA ASP A 15 -10.69 -0.33 4.28
C ASP A 15 -9.25 -0.85 4.21
N THR A 16 -8.48 -0.43 3.21
CA THR A 16 -7.08 -0.85 3.07
C THR A 16 -6.19 -0.28 4.18
N SER A 17 -6.53 0.88 4.75
CA SER A 17 -5.87 1.39 5.95
C SER A 17 -6.17 0.55 7.19
N ILE A 18 -7.41 0.10 7.37
CA ILE A 18 -7.75 -0.80 8.48
C ILE A 18 -7.02 -2.13 8.31
N ILE A 19 -6.97 -2.68 7.10
CA ILE A 19 -6.23 -3.92 6.78
C ILE A 19 -4.74 -3.75 7.07
N LEU A 20 -4.12 -2.64 6.66
CA LEU A 20 -2.72 -2.36 6.94
C LEU A 20 -2.43 -2.41 8.44
N ARG A 21 -3.27 -1.75 9.25
CA ARG A 21 -3.12 -1.77 10.71
C ARG A 21 -3.33 -3.17 11.27
N TRP A 22 -4.34 -3.89 10.78
CA TRP A 22 -4.65 -5.24 11.20
C TRP A 22 -3.50 -6.22 10.90
N LEU A 23 -2.82 -6.09 9.75
CA LEU A 23 -1.65 -6.90 9.41
C LEU A 23 -0.47 -6.64 10.37
N GLN A 24 -0.22 -5.38 10.70
CA GLN A 24 0.81 -4.99 11.67
C GLN A 24 0.53 -5.59 13.05
N GLU A 25 -0.71 -5.51 13.54
CA GLU A 25 -1.07 -5.96 14.89
C GLU A 25 -1.23 -7.48 15.00
N THR A 26 -1.84 -8.13 14.00
CA THR A 26 -2.18 -9.55 14.04
C THR A 26 -0.98 -10.44 13.77
N TYR A 27 -0.14 -10.05 12.81
CA TYR A 27 1.00 -10.86 12.38
C TYR A 27 2.34 -10.33 12.87
N ASN A 28 2.38 -9.09 13.39
CA ASN A 28 3.61 -8.44 13.83
C ASN A 28 4.73 -8.58 12.78
N CYS A 29 4.36 -8.32 11.53
CA CYS A 29 5.17 -8.56 10.34
C CYS A 29 5.51 -7.26 9.63
N GLU A 30 6.52 -7.29 8.76
CA GLU A 30 6.82 -6.17 7.87
C GLU A 30 5.72 -6.04 6.80
N VAL A 31 5.16 -4.85 6.64
CA VAL A 31 4.18 -4.56 5.59
C VAL A 31 4.82 -3.63 4.55
N VAL A 32 4.74 -4.03 3.30
CA VAL A 32 5.09 -3.23 2.11
C VAL A 32 3.78 -2.83 1.44
N THR A 33 3.61 -1.55 1.12
CA THR A 33 2.42 -1.08 0.39
C THR A 33 2.73 -0.91 -1.08
N PHE A 34 1.82 -1.37 -1.93
CA PHE A 34 1.89 -1.20 -3.37
C PHE A 34 0.61 -0.53 -3.86
N THR A 35 0.76 0.61 -4.53
CA THR A 35 -0.32 1.35 -5.18
C THR A 35 -0.01 1.44 -6.67
N ALA A 36 -0.94 1.00 -7.52
CA ALA A 36 -0.82 1.11 -8.97
C ALA A 36 -1.78 2.17 -9.47
N ASP A 37 -1.27 3.20 -10.15
CA ASP A 37 -2.11 4.09 -10.94
C ASP A 37 -2.43 3.44 -12.28
N ILE A 38 -3.70 3.12 -12.47
CA ILE A 38 -4.24 2.54 -13.71
C ILE A 38 -5.29 3.46 -14.34
N GLY A 39 -5.19 4.77 -14.08
CA GLY A 39 -6.09 5.80 -14.58
C GLY A 39 -7.05 6.33 -13.51
N GLN A 40 -6.70 6.15 -12.23
CA GLN A 40 -7.48 6.63 -11.09
C GLN A 40 -7.18 8.12 -10.80
N GLY A 41 -6.03 8.63 -11.23
CA GLY A 41 -5.67 10.04 -11.13
C GLY A 41 -5.12 10.46 -9.76
N GLU A 42 -5.53 11.63 -9.26
CA GLU A 42 -4.95 12.30 -8.07
C GLU A 42 -5.07 11.53 -6.73
N GLU A 43 -5.76 10.40 -6.69
CA GLU A 43 -5.95 9.59 -5.46
C GLU A 43 -4.68 8.84 -5.00
N VAL A 44 -3.66 8.78 -5.86
CA VAL A 44 -2.44 7.99 -5.64
C VAL A 44 -1.47 8.66 -4.64
N GLU A 45 -1.31 9.98 -4.72
CA GLU A 45 -0.45 10.76 -3.80
C GLU A 45 -0.93 10.73 -2.33
N PRO A 46 -2.24 10.88 -2.04
CA PRO A 46 -2.79 10.68 -0.70
C PRO A 46 -2.46 9.32 -0.09
N ALA A 47 -2.30 8.26 -0.89
CA ALA A 47 -1.97 6.93 -0.41
C ALA A 47 -0.57 6.89 0.24
N ARG A 48 0.45 7.49 -0.38
CA ARG A 48 1.81 7.56 0.20
C ARG A 48 1.80 8.28 1.54
N ALA A 49 1.20 9.47 1.60
CA ALA A 49 1.14 10.26 2.83
C ALA A 49 0.44 9.48 3.97
N LYS A 50 -0.63 8.75 3.64
CA LYS A 50 -1.36 7.93 4.61
C LYS A 50 -0.56 6.72 5.07
N ALA A 51 0.13 6.02 4.17
CA ALA A 51 1.00 4.90 4.52
C ALA A 51 2.16 5.33 5.45
N LEU A 52 2.80 6.48 5.16
CA LEU A 52 3.82 7.08 6.03
C LEU A 52 3.27 7.38 7.43
N ALA A 53 2.09 8.00 7.51
CA ALA A 53 1.43 8.30 8.78
C ALA A 53 1.07 7.05 9.59
N MET A 54 0.91 5.89 8.92
CA MET A 54 0.66 4.59 9.55
C MET A 54 1.96 3.81 9.88
N GLY A 55 3.12 4.46 9.76
CA GLY A 55 4.41 3.93 10.19
C GLY A 55 5.10 3.01 9.18
N ILE A 56 4.66 3.01 7.92
CA ILE A 56 5.38 2.31 6.85
C ILE A 56 6.61 3.15 6.47
N PRO A 57 7.82 2.57 6.44
CA PRO A 57 9.01 3.30 6.01
C PRO A 57 8.90 3.65 4.52
N ASP A 58 9.44 4.79 4.11
CA ASP A 58 9.37 5.27 2.72
C ASP A 58 9.90 4.24 1.70
N SER A 59 10.93 3.49 2.09
CA SER A 59 11.51 2.39 1.29
C SER A 59 10.60 1.18 1.09
N ALA A 60 9.46 1.12 1.78
CA ALA A 60 8.45 0.07 1.69
C ALA A 60 7.12 0.58 1.11
N ILE A 61 7.12 1.79 0.52
CA ILE A 61 5.97 2.38 -0.16
C ILE A 61 6.28 2.46 -1.64
N PHE A 62 5.58 1.65 -2.43
CA PHE A 62 5.72 1.58 -3.88
C PHE A 62 4.48 2.16 -4.54
N ILE A 63 4.71 3.11 -5.44
CA ILE A 63 3.69 3.73 -6.27
C ILE A 63 4.18 3.63 -7.70
N GLU A 64 3.44 2.93 -8.55
CA GLU A 64 3.80 2.71 -9.95
C GLU A 64 2.69 3.23 -10.87
N ASP A 65 3.08 3.97 -11.91
CA ASP A 65 2.18 4.30 -13.02
C ASP A 65 2.16 3.13 -14.01
N LEU A 66 1.02 2.45 -14.06
CA LEU A 66 0.78 1.28 -14.89
C LEU A 66 -0.30 1.53 -15.95
N GLN A 67 -0.62 2.80 -16.27
CA GLN A 67 -1.67 3.12 -17.23
C GLN A 67 -1.38 2.55 -18.62
N GLU A 68 -0.14 2.68 -19.11
CA GLU A 68 0.26 2.12 -20.40
C GLU A 68 0.24 0.59 -20.39
N GLU A 69 0.74 -0.04 -19.32
CA GLU A 69 0.76 -1.50 -19.17
C GLU A 69 -0.66 -2.09 -19.06
N PHE A 70 -1.58 -1.37 -18.43
CA PHE A 70 -2.97 -1.82 -18.25
C PHE A 70 -3.77 -1.87 -19.56
N VAL A 71 -3.41 -1.05 -20.56
CA VAL A 71 -4.14 -0.92 -21.84
C VAL A 71 -3.51 -1.78 -22.95
N ALA A 72 -2.28 -2.27 -22.77
CA ALA A 72 -1.54 -3.11 -23.73
C ALA A 72 -2.12 -4.53 -23.88
#